data_AF-A0A6J4PZX8-F1
#
_entry.id   AF-A0A6J4PZX8-F1
#
_cell.length_a   1.000
_cell.length_b   1.000
_cell.length_c   1.000
_cell.angle_alpha   90.00
_cell.angle_beta   90.00
_cell.angle_gamma   90.00
#
_symmetry.space_group_name_H-M   'P 1'
#
loop_
_entity.id
_entity.type
_entity.pdbx_description
1 polymer ?
#
loop_
_entity_poly.entity_id
_entity_poly.type
_entity_poly.pdbx_seq_one_letter_code
_entity_poly.pdbx_strand_id
1 'polypeptide(L)'
;MTRLLVLAKAPVPGTTKTRLRLPPEKAASLQTALMRDAFEKAGLLGLLTVAGTPPESLHLIEPLLPRDVRIIAHCGEDLDERMFAAARKLSEEGAEPVLILGTDSPTLPLDSIWR
;
A
#
# COMPACT_ATOMS: atom_id res chain seq x y z
N MET A 1 -15.90 -9.24 8.01
CA MET A 1 -14.68 -8.71 8.69
C MET A 1 -14.00 -7.79 7.69
N THR A 2 -13.74 -6.53 8.05
CA THR A 2 -13.22 -5.54 7.09
C THR A 2 -11.86 -5.96 6.55
N ARG A 3 -11.69 -5.90 5.22
CA ARG A 3 -10.42 -6.22 4.56
C ARG A 3 -9.73 -4.92 4.18
N LEU A 4 -8.47 -4.78 4.59
CA LEU A 4 -7.67 -3.61 4.28
C LEU A 4 -6.83 -3.89 3.03
N LEU A 5 -6.83 -2.94 2.11
CA LEU A 5 -5.98 -2.94 0.93
C LEU A 5 -5.11 -1.70 0.96
N VAL A 6 -3.80 -1.86 1.13
CA VAL A 6 -2.86 -0.72 1.01
C VAL A 6 -2.21 -0.75 -0.36
N LEU A 7 -2.30 0.37 -1.09
CA LEU A 7 -1.60 0.58 -2.35
C LEU A 7 -0.20 1.11 -2.08
N ALA A 8 0.82 0.37 -2.53
CA ALA A 8 2.22 0.69 -2.27
C ALA A 8 3.04 0.76 -3.56
N LYS A 9 3.75 1.87 -3.75
CA LYS A 9 4.76 1.99 -4.78
C LYS A 9 6.13 1.65 -4.20
N ALA A 10 6.86 0.78 -4.88
CA ALA A 10 8.20 0.35 -4.49
C ALA A 10 9.13 1.57 -4.31
N PRO A 11 10.00 1.56 -3.29
CA PRO A 11 10.86 2.69 -2.95
C PRO A 11 12.10 2.73 -3.87
N VAL A 12 11.89 2.85 -5.18
CA VAL A 12 13.00 2.94 -6.15
C VAL A 12 13.41 4.41 -6.31
N PRO A 13 14.69 4.77 -6.10
CA PRO A 13 15.20 6.13 -6.29
C PRO A 13 14.77 6.73 -7.63
N GLY A 14 14.29 7.98 -7.60
CA GLY A 14 13.87 8.72 -8.79
C GLY A 14 12.47 8.36 -9.32
N THR A 15 11.81 7.34 -8.77
CA THR A 15 10.47 6.92 -9.22
C THR A 15 9.35 7.29 -8.24
N THR A 16 9.70 7.54 -6.98
CA THR A 16 8.75 7.87 -5.91
C THR A 16 9.02 9.26 -5.34
N LYS A 17 7.97 9.89 -4.80
CA LYS A 17 8.02 11.22 -4.16
C LYS A 17 8.74 12.29 -5.00
N THR A 18 8.69 12.18 -6.32
CA THR A 18 9.42 13.05 -7.26
C THR A 18 8.99 14.52 -7.16
N ARG A 19 7.72 14.76 -6.80
CA ARG A 19 7.18 16.11 -6.57
C ARG A 19 7.76 16.82 -5.34
N LEU A 20 8.37 16.09 -4.40
CA LEU A 20 8.98 16.67 -3.21
C LEU A 20 10.38 17.26 -3.47
N ARG A 21 10.95 17.05 -4.67
CA ARG A 21 12.28 17.57 -5.07
C ARG A 21 13.41 17.22 -4.09
N LEU A 22 13.30 16.06 -3.45
CA LEU A 22 14.36 15.48 -2.62
C LEU A 22 15.40 14.77 -3.50
N PRO A 23 16.65 14.60 -3.03
CA PRO A 23 17.58 13.67 -3.65
C PRO A 23 16.94 12.28 -3.83
N PRO A 24 17.13 11.59 -4.97
CA PRO A 24 16.46 10.32 -5.27
C PRO A 24 16.49 9.28 -4.14
N GLU A 25 17.65 9.11 -3.49
CA GLU A 25 17.82 8.19 -2.36
C GLU A 25 17.03 8.60 -1.12
N LYS A 26 16.93 9.91 -0.85
CA LYS A 26 16.13 10.44 0.26
C LYS A 26 14.63 10.28 -0.02
N ALA A 27 14.21 10.46 -1.27
CA ALA A 27 12.83 10.23 -1.70
C ALA A 27 12.43 8.75 -1.53
N ALA A 28 13.30 7.83 -1.93
CA ALA A 28 13.12 6.39 -1.70
C ALA A 28 13.07 6.03 -0.22
N SER A 29 14.00 6.56 0.58
CA SER A 29 14.03 6.35 2.03
C SER A 29 12.76 6.86 2.73
N LEU A 30 12.25 8.03 2.31
CA LEU A 30 10.98 8.56 2.78
C LEU A 30 9.81 7.65 2.40
N GLN A 31 9.77 7.17 1.15
CA GLN A 31 8.74 6.21 0.72
C GLN A 31 8.78 4.93 1.58
N THR A 32 9.96 4.42 1.92
CA THR A 32 10.13 3.28 2.83
C THR A 32 9.53 3.55 4.21
N ALA A 33 9.81 4.72 4.80
CA ALA A 33 9.24 5.10 6.10
C ALA A 33 7.70 5.19 6.04
N LEU A 34 7.18 5.88 5.02
CA LEU A 34 5.73 6.03 4.81
C LEU A 34 5.00 4.69 4.62
N MET A 35 5.62 3.75 3.91
CA MET A 35 5.08 2.40 3.76
C MET A 35 4.98 1.67 5.10
N ARG A 36 6.04 1.74 5.94
CA ARG A 36 6.03 1.10 7.27
C ARG A 36 4.89 1.64 8.13
N ASP A 37 4.76 2.96 8.21
CA ASP A 37 3.71 3.62 8.99
C ASP A 37 2.31 3.22 8.49
N ALA A 38 2.10 3.17 7.17
CA ALA A 38 0.83 2.80 6.57
C ALA A 38 0.48 1.32 6.81
N PHE A 39 1.45 0.41 6.68
CA PHE A 39 1.23 -1.02 6.89
C PHE A 39 0.96 -1.36 8.35
N GLU A 40 1.71 -0.77 9.27
CA GLU A 40 1.47 -0.92 10.71
C GLU A 40 0.07 -0.45 11.07
N LYS A 41 -0.29 0.77 10.65
CA LYS A 41 -1.61 1.34 10.91
C LYS A 41 -2.74 0.50 10.32
N ALA A 42 -2.63 0.07 9.06
CA ALA A 42 -3.66 -0.74 8.43
C ALA A 42 -3.77 -2.14 9.06
N GLY A 43 -2.65 -2.72 9.52
CA GLY A 43 -2.64 -3.99 10.24
C GLY A 43 -3.39 -3.94 11.57
N LEU A 44 -3.43 -2.79 12.24
CA LEU A 44 -4.22 -2.58 13.46
C LEU A 44 -5.73 -2.54 13.22
N LEU A 45 -6.17 -2.26 11.98
CA LEU A 45 -7.59 -2.12 11.62
C LEU A 45 -8.24 -3.42 11.15
N GLY A 46 -7.44 -4.43 10.76
CA GLY A 46 -7.97 -5.71 10.32
C GLY A 46 -7.04 -6.49 9.40
N LEU A 47 -7.63 -7.39 8.61
CA LEU A 47 -6.86 -8.27 7.72
C LEU A 47 -6.30 -7.49 6.53
N LEU A 48 -4.99 -7.23 6.55
CA LEU A 48 -4.28 -6.46 5.54
C LEU A 48 -3.87 -7.31 4.31
N THR A 49 -4.00 -6.72 3.12
CA THR A 49 -3.31 -7.09 1.88
C THR A 49 -2.63 -5.85 1.31
N VAL A 50 -1.40 -5.98 0.81
CA VAL A 50 -0.70 -4.89 0.13
C VAL A 50 -0.74 -5.14 -1.38
N ALA A 51 -1.18 -4.16 -2.17
CA ALA A 51 -1.04 -4.16 -3.61
C ALA A 51 0.19 -3.34 -4.00
N GLY A 52 1.25 -4.01 -4.42
CA GLY A 52 2.54 -3.41 -4.72
C GLY A 52 2.75 -3.13 -6.21
N THR A 53 3.40 -2.01 -6.54
CA THR A 53 3.78 -1.65 -7.92
C THR A 53 5.21 -1.09 -7.99
N PRO A 54 5.98 -1.35 -9.05
CA PRO A 54 5.68 -2.30 -10.12
C PRO A 54 5.93 -3.76 -9.70
N PRO A 55 5.35 -4.76 -10.40
CA PRO A 55 5.44 -6.19 -10.03
C PRO A 55 6.87 -6.74 -9.89
N GLU A 56 7.80 -6.26 -10.70
CA GLU A 56 9.21 -6.65 -10.66
C GLU A 56 9.96 -6.12 -9.43
N SER A 57 9.40 -5.13 -8.73
CA SER A 57 10.01 -4.48 -7.56
C SER A 57 9.32 -4.84 -6.23
N LEU A 58 8.47 -5.86 -6.20
CA LEU A 58 7.79 -6.30 -4.97
C LEU A 58 8.77 -6.74 -3.88
N HIS A 59 9.93 -7.30 -4.27
CA HIS A 59 11.01 -7.67 -3.36
C HIS A 59 11.55 -6.51 -2.52
N LEU A 60 11.31 -5.25 -2.91
CA LEU A 60 11.67 -4.06 -2.13
C LEU A 60 10.59 -3.67 -1.10
N ILE A 61 9.36 -4.17 -1.26
CA ILE A 61 8.21 -3.92 -0.38
C ILE A 61 8.08 -5.05 0.64
N GLU A 62 8.28 -6.30 0.23
CA GLU A 62 8.17 -7.50 1.07
C GLU A 62 8.88 -7.39 2.43
N PRO A 63 10.12 -6.88 2.53
CA PRO A 63 10.81 -6.75 3.82
C PRO A 63 10.22 -5.71 4.76
N LEU A 64 9.28 -4.88 4.27
CA LEU A 64 8.61 -3.84 5.05
C LEU A 64 7.28 -4.33 5.63
N LEU A 65 6.78 -5.48 5.16
CA LEU A 65 5.49 -6.01 5.57
C LEU A 65 5.52 -6.50 7.03
N PRO A 66 4.47 -6.21 7.82
CA PRO A 66 4.22 -6.90 9.07
C PRO A 66 4.07 -8.42 8.86
N ARG A 67 4.13 -9.19 9.96
CA ARG A 67 3.93 -10.65 9.89
C ARG A 67 2.56 -10.99 9.30
N ASP A 68 2.52 -12.07 8.52
CA ASP A 68 1.30 -12.64 7.94
C ASP A 68 0.52 -11.70 6.99
N VAL A 69 1.16 -10.63 6.50
CA VAL A 69 0.59 -9.75 5.49
C VAL A 69 0.90 -10.28 4.09
N ARG A 70 -0.16 -10.48 3.31
CA ARG A 70 -0.06 -10.87 1.90
C ARG A 70 0.25 -9.67 1.02
N ILE A 71 1.18 -9.82 0.09
CA ILE A 71 1.39 -8.88 -1.02
C ILE A 71 0.86 -9.47 -2.33
N ILE A 72 0.24 -8.61 -3.15
CA ILE A 72 -0.19 -8.92 -4.51
C ILE A 72 0.41 -7.88 -5.47
N ALA A 73 0.66 -8.29 -6.70
CA ALA A 73 1.03 -7.36 -7.76
C ALA A 73 -0.14 -6.44 -8.10
N HIS A 74 0.12 -5.13 -8.16
CA HIS A 74 -0.84 -4.10 -8.59
C HIS A 74 -0.63 -3.84 -10.09
N CYS A 75 -1.44 -4.52 -10.91
CA CYS A 75 -1.34 -4.54 -12.37
C CYS A 75 -2.53 -3.81 -13.03
N GLY A 76 -2.28 -3.10 -14.13
CA GLY A 76 -3.27 -2.31 -14.90
C GLY A 76 -2.61 -1.11 -15.59
N GLU A 77 -3.26 -0.47 -16.56
CA GLU A 77 -2.65 0.68 -17.24
C GLU A 77 -2.79 1.93 -16.37
N ASP A 78 -4.00 2.18 -15.87
CA ASP A 78 -4.34 3.35 -15.08
C ASP A 78 -4.60 3.03 -13.59
N LEU A 79 -4.52 4.05 -12.73
CA LEU A 79 -4.62 3.89 -11.28
C LEU A 79 -6.00 3.34 -10.85
N ASP A 80 -7.06 3.83 -11.47
CA ASP A 80 -8.45 3.42 -11.24
C ASP A 80 -8.68 1.95 -11.59
N GLU A 81 -8.20 1.50 -12.75
CA GLU A 81 -8.27 0.09 -13.15
C GLU A 81 -7.56 -0.81 -12.14
N ARG A 82 -6.35 -0.42 -11.74
CA ARG A 82 -5.55 -1.17 -10.78
C ARG A 82 -6.24 -1.23 -9.41
N MET A 83 -6.83 -0.13 -8.95
CA MET A 83 -7.58 -0.06 -7.70
C MET A 83 -8.80 -0.98 -7.73
N PHE A 84 -9.60 -0.89 -8.80
CA PHE A 84 -10.78 -1.72 -9.00
C PHE A 84 -10.42 -3.21 -9.05
N ALA A 85 -9.40 -3.58 -9.82
CA ALA A 85 -8.95 -4.97 -9.93
C ALA A 85 -8.51 -5.56 -8.58
N ALA A 86 -7.74 -4.81 -7.80
CA ALA A 86 -7.28 -5.25 -6.49
C ALA A 86 -8.43 -5.37 -5.47
N ALA A 87 -9.39 -4.43 -5.49
CA ALA A 87 -10.57 -4.49 -4.65
C ALA A 87 -11.49 -5.66 -5.04
N ARG A 88 -11.75 -5.85 -6.34
CA ARG A 88 -12.55 -6.96 -6.88
C ARG A 88 -11.97 -8.30 -6.48
N LYS A 89 -10.65 -8.48 -6.60
CA LYS A 89 -9.97 -9.71 -6.17
C LYS A 89 -10.23 -10.04 -4.70
N LEU A 90 -10.20 -9.05 -3.81
CA LEU A 90 -10.50 -9.27 -2.39
C LEU A 90 -11.98 -9.59 -2.17
N SER A 91 -12.89 -8.90 -2.87
CA SER A 91 -14.33 -9.17 -2.80
C SER A 91 -14.68 -10.59 -3.28
N GLU A 92 -14.05 -11.06 -4.36
CA GLU A 92 -14.19 -12.45 -4.87
C GLU A 92 -13.69 -13.51 -3.86
N GLU A 93 -12.76 -13.14 -2.97
CA GLU A 93 -12.31 -13.97 -1.84
C GLU A 93 -13.27 -13.91 -0.62
N GLY A 94 -14.42 -13.25 -0.76
CA GLY A 94 -15.45 -13.11 0.28
C GLY A 94 -15.26 -11.92 1.22
N ALA A 95 -14.39 -10.96 0.86
CA ALA A 95 -14.17 -9.77 1.68
C ALA A 95 -15.20 -8.68 1.39
N GLU A 96 -16.11 -8.42 2.34
CA GLU A 96 -16.99 -7.25 2.31
C GLU A 96 -17.16 -6.66 3.73
N PRO A 97 -16.92 -5.35 3.93
CA PRO A 97 -16.40 -4.35 2.98
C PRO A 97 -14.86 -4.40 2.79
N VAL A 98 -14.37 -3.90 1.64
CA VAL A 98 -12.94 -3.65 1.36
C VAL A 98 -12.62 -2.16 1.50
N LEU A 99 -11.66 -1.81 2.36
CA LEU A 99 -11.20 -0.44 2.56
C LEU A 99 -9.82 -0.25 1.92
N ILE A 100 -9.70 0.73 1.03
CA ILE A 100 -8.47 1.02 0.29
C ILE A 100 -7.76 2.23 0.91
N LEU A 101 -6.47 2.07 1.21
CA LEU A 101 -5.61 3.10 1.77
C LEU A 101 -4.36 3.32 0.89
N GLY A 102 -3.87 4.54 0.87
CA GLY A 102 -2.55 4.87 0.31
C GLY A 102 -1.47 4.93 1.39
N THR A 103 -0.22 5.10 0.97
CA THR A 103 0.94 5.24 1.89
C THR A 103 1.24 6.70 2.26
N ASP A 104 0.52 7.65 1.67
CA ASP A 104 0.86 9.08 1.69
C ASP A 104 0.22 9.87 2.84
N SER A 105 -0.51 9.20 3.73
CA SER A 105 -1.22 9.81 4.87
C SER A 105 -0.80 9.18 6.21
N PRO A 106 0.49 9.23 6.57
CA PRO A 106 1.04 8.57 7.76
C PRO A 106 0.48 9.17 9.06
N THR A 107 -0.04 10.39 9.03
CA THR A 107 -0.61 11.08 10.21
C THR A 107 -2.13 10.94 10.33
N LEU A 108 -2.81 10.26 9.40
CA LEU A 108 -4.26 10.07 9.46
C LEU A 108 -4.65 9.29 10.74
N PRO A 109 -5.42 9.86 11.67
CA PRO A 109 -5.77 9.17 12.92
C PRO A 109 -6.58 7.89 12.66
N LEU A 110 -6.33 6.84 13.45
CA LEU A 110 -6.98 5.53 13.30
C LEU A 110 -8.51 5.61 13.39
N ASP A 111 -9.01 6.39 14.34
CA ASP A 111 -10.44 6.62 14.61
C ASP A 111 -11.17 7.40 13.50
N SER A 112 -10.41 7.96 12.55
CA SER A 112 -10.91 8.67 11.39
C SER A 112 -10.96 7.81 10.11
N ILE A 113 -10.43 6.58 10.13
CA ILE A 113 -10.31 5.72 8.94
C ILE A 113 -11.57 4.90 8.70
N TRP A 114 -12.09 4.25 9.74
CA TRP A 114 -13.24 3.36 9.65
C TRP A 114 -13.87 3.17 11.03
N ARG A 115 -15.20 3.06 11.11
CA ARG A 115 -15.98 2.78 12.32
C ARG A 115 -16.82 1.53 12.13
#